data_AF-A0AAD6I5W1-F1
#
_entry.id   AF-A0AAD6I5W1-F1
#
_cell.length_a   1.000
_cell.length_b   1.000
_cell.length_c   1.000
_cell.angle_alpha   90.00
_cell.angle_beta   90.00
_cell.angle_gamma   90.00
#
_symmetry.space_group_name_H-M   'P 1'
#
loop_
_entity.id
_entity.type
_entity.pdbx_description
1 polymer ?
#
loop_
_entity_poly.entity_id
_entity_poly.type
_entity_poly.pdbx_seq_one_letter_code
_entity_poly.pdbx_strand_id
1 'polypeptide(L)'
;MARILENAAAFQWYCDQGSSATMNLPPWALPTSEDGAYTLYVCETFCRVPGCPKEAPETSTNNLRKHYKKFYLTSYPLVSGGGRRTLLTEREALRDFYQPTFDAYNAQQAVIAATQPVVLPLIPLRRDGHIAVTEMIRQLRQDLGKAVPCVPCRDASMTKGCCHTTRFGSCEHFDEFDISAWTHRPKDDEDEE
;
A
#
# COMPACT_ATOMS: atom_id res chain seq x y z
N MET A 1 9.89 15.87 -26.39
CA MET A 1 9.41 16.96 -25.51
C MET A 1 8.75 16.30 -24.32
N ALA A 2 9.19 16.66 -23.11
CA ALA A 2 8.63 16.18 -21.84
C ALA A 2 7.09 16.34 -21.82
N ARG A 3 6.35 15.25 -22.05
CA ARG A 3 4.90 15.25 -21.95
C ARG A 3 4.51 15.23 -20.48
N ILE A 4 3.50 16.00 -20.08
CA ILE A 4 3.14 16.18 -18.66
C ILE A 4 2.87 14.83 -18.00
N LEU A 5 2.16 13.94 -18.72
CA LEU A 5 1.89 12.59 -18.24
C LEU A 5 3.15 11.73 -18.11
N GLU A 6 4.09 11.81 -19.05
CA GLU A 6 5.31 10.98 -19.04
C GLU A 6 6.20 11.25 -17.81
N ASN A 7 6.08 12.42 -17.19
CA ASN A 7 6.82 12.76 -15.96
C ASN A 7 5.97 12.64 -14.69
N ALA A 8 4.69 12.29 -14.79
CA ALA A 8 3.79 12.22 -13.65
C ALA A 8 3.86 10.83 -13.00
N ALA A 9 4.17 10.78 -11.71
CA ALA A 9 4.23 9.54 -10.93
C ALA A 9 2.92 8.74 -11.01
N ALA A 10 1.77 9.43 -10.95
CA ALA A 10 0.46 8.79 -11.06
C ALA A 10 0.22 8.13 -12.43
N PHE A 11 0.73 8.71 -13.51
CA PHE A 11 0.63 8.10 -14.85
C PHE A 11 1.59 6.93 -15.02
N GLN A 12 2.82 7.06 -14.52
CA GLN A 12 3.78 5.95 -14.55
C GLN A 12 3.28 4.75 -13.74
N TRP A 13 2.78 5.00 -12.52
CA TRP A 13 2.10 3.99 -11.73
C TRP A 13 0.96 3.31 -12.50
N TYR A 14 0.12 4.09 -13.21
CA TYR A 14 -0.97 3.55 -14.03
C TYR A 14 -0.46 2.63 -15.15
N CYS A 15 0.64 3.00 -15.81
CA CYS A 15 1.28 2.15 -16.82
C CYS A 15 1.86 0.87 -16.20
N ASP A 16 2.49 0.98 -15.03
CA ASP A 16 3.08 -0.15 -14.29
C ASP A 16 2.03 -1.12 -13.74
N GLN A 17 0.78 -0.66 -13.51
CA GLN A 17 -0.30 -1.55 -13.11
C GLN A 17 -0.57 -2.66 -14.13
N GLY A 18 -0.16 -2.49 -15.40
CA GLY A 18 -0.12 -3.56 -16.41
C GLY A 18 -1.40 -4.39 -16.43
N SER A 19 -1.40 -5.53 -15.76
CA SER A 19 -2.54 -6.45 -15.60
C SER A 19 -2.95 -6.63 -14.14
N SER A 20 -3.52 -5.60 -13.51
CA SER A 20 -3.93 -5.70 -12.10
C SER A 20 -5.44 -5.80 -11.95
N ALA A 21 -5.93 -6.98 -11.55
CA ALA A 21 -7.34 -7.19 -11.19
C ALA A 21 -7.78 -6.33 -9.98
N THR A 22 -6.82 -5.87 -9.17
CA THR A 22 -7.06 -5.06 -7.97
C THR A 22 -7.14 -3.56 -8.27
N MET A 23 -6.95 -3.15 -9.52
CA MET A 23 -7.02 -1.74 -9.90
C MET A 23 -8.44 -1.19 -9.75
N ASN A 24 -8.64 -0.40 -8.70
CA ASN A 24 -9.91 0.29 -8.45
C ASN A 24 -9.98 1.56 -9.28
N LEU A 25 -10.33 1.41 -10.57
CA LEU A 25 -10.54 2.54 -11.46
C LEU A 25 -11.77 3.33 -11.00
N PRO A 26 -11.73 4.67 -11.06
CA PRO A 26 -12.88 5.47 -10.73
C PRO A 26 -14.07 5.03 -11.58
N PRO A 27 -15.26 4.92 -10.98
CA PRO A 27 -16.46 4.57 -11.71
C PRO A 27 -16.65 5.56 -12.85
N TRP A 28 -17.35 5.13 -13.90
CA TRP A 28 -17.75 6.03 -14.97
C TRP A 28 -18.38 7.29 -14.36
N ALA A 29 -17.69 8.43 -14.49
CA ALA A 29 -18.32 9.72 -14.27
C ALA A 29 -19.53 9.77 -15.21
N LEU A 30 -20.66 10.31 -14.72
CA LEU A 30 -21.88 10.49 -15.50
C LEU A 30 -21.54 11.08 -16.88
N PRO A 31 -22.25 10.68 -17.95
CA PRO A 31 -21.89 11.03 -19.31
C PRO A 31 -21.55 12.52 -19.44
N THR A 32 -20.33 12.78 -19.90
CA THR A 32 -19.74 14.12 -19.94
C THR A 32 -20.23 14.96 -21.12
N SER A 33 -20.92 14.33 -22.09
CA SER A 33 -21.54 15.03 -23.21
C SER A 33 -23.03 15.22 -22.96
N GLU A 34 -23.59 16.29 -23.51
CA GLU A 34 -25.05 16.52 -23.56
C GLU A 34 -25.79 15.33 -24.19
N ASP A 35 -25.15 14.60 -25.10
CA ASP A 35 -25.71 13.43 -25.79
C ASP A 35 -25.72 12.12 -24.98
N GLY A 36 -25.35 12.14 -23.69
CA GLY A 36 -25.29 10.92 -22.89
C GLY A 36 -24.12 10.00 -23.24
N ALA A 37 -23.13 10.50 -23.97
CA ALA A 37 -21.97 9.76 -24.41
C ALA A 37 -20.76 9.94 -23.48
N TYR A 38 -19.89 8.96 -23.59
CA TYR A 38 -18.85 8.66 -22.64
C TYR A 38 -17.47 9.02 -23.21
N THR A 39 -16.64 9.70 -22.42
CA THR A 39 -15.31 10.16 -22.85
C THR A 39 -14.19 9.33 -22.22
N LEU A 40 -13.25 8.88 -23.05
CA LEU A 40 -12.02 8.26 -22.60
C LEU A 40 -10.97 9.34 -22.30
N TYR A 41 -10.22 9.15 -21.22
CA TYR A 41 -9.11 10.03 -20.88
C TYR A 41 -7.93 9.81 -21.84
N VAL A 42 -7.08 10.83 -21.95
CA VAL A 42 -5.87 10.75 -22.77
C VAL A 42 -4.96 9.64 -22.24
N CYS A 43 -4.56 8.72 -23.13
CA CYS A 43 -3.75 7.52 -22.84
C CYS A 43 -4.43 6.47 -21.97
N GLU A 44 -5.76 6.54 -21.78
CA GLU A 44 -6.48 5.48 -21.08
C GLU A 44 -6.41 4.16 -21.86
N THR A 45 -6.14 3.07 -21.16
CA THR A 45 -5.94 1.71 -21.70
C THR A 45 -6.83 0.67 -21.04
N PHE A 46 -7.27 0.89 -19.81
CA PHE A 46 -8.16 -0.04 -19.11
C PHE A 46 -9.63 0.23 -19.40
N CYS A 47 -10.42 -0.84 -19.55
CA CYS A 47 -11.87 -0.73 -19.60
C CYS A 47 -12.44 -0.47 -18.20
N ARG A 48 -13.38 0.49 -18.10
CA ARG A 48 -14.05 0.89 -16.87
C ARG A 48 -15.46 0.29 -16.73
N VAL A 49 -15.93 -0.47 -17.71
CA VAL A 49 -17.24 -1.12 -17.63
C VAL A 49 -17.23 -2.15 -16.49
N PRO A 50 -18.20 -2.10 -15.56
CA PRO A 50 -18.29 -3.07 -14.47
C PRO A 50 -18.28 -4.51 -15.00
N GLY A 51 -17.41 -5.34 -14.43
CA GLY A 51 -17.26 -6.74 -14.84
C GLY A 51 -16.41 -6.98 -16.09
N CYS A 52 -15.88 -5.94 -16.75
CA CYS A 52 -14.88 -6.14 -17.79
C CYS A 52 -13.55 -6.61 -17.17
N PRO A 53 -12.93 -7.70 -17.67
CA PRO A 53 -11.62 -8.14 -17.20
C PRO A 53 -10.56 -7.03 -17.35
N LYS A 54 -9.73 -6.84 -16.31
CA LYS A 54 -8.64 -5.84 -16.27
C LYS A 54 -7.25 -6.46 -16.41
N GLU A 55 -7.19 -7.77 -16.60
CA GLU A 55 -5.96 -8.56 -16.73
C GLU A 55 -5.21 -8.29 -18.04
N ALA A 56 -5.86 -7.68 -19.02
CA ALA A 56 -5.25 -7.32 -20.29
C ALA A 56 -5.75 -5.93 -20.71
N PRO A 57 -5.10 -4.84 -20.28
CA PRO A 57 -5.44 -3.52 -20.77
C PRO A 57 -5.19 -3.44 -22.28
N GLU A 58 -5.91 -2.55 -22.92
CA GLU A 58 -5.74 -2.29 -24.34
C GLU A 58 -4.44 -1.54 -24.58
N THR A 59 -3.67 -1.90 -25.59
CA THR A 59 -2.34 -1.30 -25.82
C THR A 59 -2.38 0.18 -26.23
N SER A 60 -3.57 0.72 -26.49
CA SER A 60 -3.78 2.15 -26.76
C SER A 60 -5.24 2.54 -26.55
N THR A 61 -5.49 3.83 -26.35
CA THR A 61 -6.86 4.39 -26.29
C THR A 61 -7.67 4.09 -27.57
N ASN A 62 -7.02 3.93 -28.72
CA ASN A 62 -7.72 3.54 -29.96
C ASN A 62 -8.20 2.08 -29.92
N ASN A 63 -7.39 1.18 -29.34
CA ASN A 63 -7.81 -0.20 -29.15
C ASN A 63 -8.91 -0.28 -28.08
N LEU A 64 -8.83 0.54 -27.03
CA LEU A 64 -9.93 0.72 -26.07
C LEU A 64 -11.22 1.19 -26.74
N ARG A 65 -11.19 2.16 -27.66
CA ARG A 65 -12.39 2.54 -28.41
C ARG A 65 -12.97 1.38 -29.21
N LYS A 66 -12.13 0.55 -29.85
CA LYS A 66 -12.59 -0.65 -30.57
C LYS A 66 -13.21 -1.66 -29.62
N HIS A 67 -12.62 -1.85 -28.44
CA HIS A 67 -13.14 -2.70 -27.38
C HIS A 67 -14.56 -2.30 -26.98
N TYR A 68 -14.79 -1.02 -26.67
CA TYR A 68 -16.13 -0.51 -26.36
C TYR A 68 -17.10 -0.67 -27.53
N LYS A 69 -16.66 -0.38 -28.76
CA LYS A 69 -17.50 -0.56 -29.95
C LYS A 69 -17.91 -2.02 -30.17
N LYS A 70 -17.04 -2.97 -29.82
CA LYS A 70 -17.27 -4.41 -30.00
C LYS A 70 -18.19 -4.98 -28.91
N PHE A 71 -17.98 -4.60 -27.65
CA PHE A 71 -18.61 -5.26 -26.52
C PHE A 71 -19.70 -4.43 -25.83
N TYR A 72 -19.66 -3.10 -25.96
CA TYR A 72 -20.40 -2.19 -25.09
C TYR A 72 -21.11 -1.05 -25.81
N LEU A 73 -21.16 -1.04 -27.14
CA LEU A 73 -21.67 0.09 -27.93
C LEU A 73 -23.08 0.56 -27.51
N THR A 74 -23.96 -0.39 -27.20
CA THR A 74 -25.35 -0.10 -26.81
C THR A 74 -25.48 0.45 -25.40
N SER A 75 -24.63 -0.01 -24.48
CA SER A 75 -24.71 0.35 -23.05
C SER A 75 -23.79 1.51 -22.68
N TYR A 76 -22.71 1.71 -23.43
CA TYR A 76 -21.66 2.69 -23.17
C TYR A 76 -21.20 3.34 -24.49
N PRO A 77 -22.05 4.17 -25.13
CA PRO A 77 -21.69 4.85 -26.36
C PRO A 77 -20.58 5.87 -26.10
N LEU A 78 -19.45 5.75 -26.80
CA LEU A 78 -18.34 6.69 -26.67
C LEU A 78 -18.53 7.92 -27.57
N VAL A 79 -18.08 9.09 -27.11
CA VAL A 79 -18.04 10.31 -27.92
C VAL A 79 -17.25 10.02 -29.21
N SER A 80 -17.87 10.32 -30.36
CA SER A 80 -17.28 10.16 -31.69
C SER A 80 -16.20 11.21 -31.91
N GLY A 81 -14.96 10.90 -31.53
CA GLY A 81 -13.85 11.81 -31.76
C GLY A 81 -12.56 11.36 -31.11
N GLY A 82 -11.51 11.25 -31.91
CA GLY A 82 -10.13 11.30 -31.46
C GLY A 82 -9.61 12.71 -31.68
N GLY A 83 -9.36 13.44 -30.59
CA GLY A 83 -8.68 14.74 -30.64
C GLY A 83 -7.17 14.58 -30.61
N ARG A 84 -6.44 15.52 -31.22
CA ARG A 84 -4.99 15.60 -31.01
C ARG A 84 -4.73 15.87 -29.52
N ARG A 85 -3.82 15.10 -28.92
CA ARG A 85 -3.36 15.33 -27.53
C ARG A 85 -2.82 16.75 -27.42
N THR A 86 -3.40 17.53 -26.51
CA THR A 86 -2.90 18.85 -26.11
C THR A 86 -2.39 18.79 -24.67
N LEU A 87 -1.49 19.71 -24.32
CA LEU A 87 -1.00 19.84 -22.94
C LEU A 87 -2.14 20.07 -21.94
N LEU A 88 -3.20 20.77 -22.37
CA LEU A 88 -4.39 20.98 -21.55
C LEU A 88 -5.10 19.65 -21.26
N THR A 89 -5.39 18.85 -22.29
CA THR A 89 -6.05 17.55 -22.13
C THR A 89 -5.22 16.56 -21.32
N GLU A 90 -3.88 16.66 -21.38
CA GLU A 90 -2.99 15.85 -20.54
C GLU A 90 -3.05 16.27 -19.07
N ARG A 91 -3.09 17.58 -18.80
CA ARG A 91 -3.21 18.11 -17.43
C ARG A 91 -4.57 17.79 -16.82
N GLU A 92 -5.64 17.89 -17.60
CA GLU A 92 -6.99 17.50 -17.21
C GLU A 92 -7.06 16.00 -16.91
N ALA A 93 -6.52 15.15 -17.78
CA ALA A 93 -6.45 13.71 -17.50
C ALA A 93 -5.64 13.39 -16.24
N LEU A 94 -4.53 14.10 -16.00
CA LEU A 94 -3.75 13.94 -14.77
C LEU A 94 -4.57 14.31 -13.53
N ARG A 95 -5.23 15.48 -13.55
CA ARG A 95 -6.03 16.01 -12.43
C ARG A 95 -7.28 15.18 -12.16
N ASP A 96 -8.01 14.79 -13.20
CA ASP A 96 -9.37 14.25 -13.08
C ASP A 96 -9.39 12.73 -13.02
N PHE A 97 -8.34 12.06 -13.50
CA PHE A 97 -8.29 10.62 -13.60
C PHE A 97 -7.08 10.01 -12.91
N TYR A 98 -5.86 10.31 -13.36
CA TYR A 98 -4.68 9.59 -12.87
C TYR A 98 -4.37 9.87 -11.39
N GLN A 99 -4.36 11.14 -10.98
CA GLN A 99 -4.03 11.51 -9.60
C GLN A 99 -5.06 10.97 -8.59
N PRO A 100 -6.38 11.16 -8.77
CA PRO A 100 -7.36 10.62 -7.83
C PRO A 100 -7.35 9.08 -7.76
N THR A 101 -7.12 8.41 -8.89
CA THR A 101 -7.02 6.93 -8.92
C THR A 101 -5.80 6.45 -8.13
N PHE A 102 -4.66 7.13 -8.29
CA PHE A 102 -3.43 6.83 -7.57
C PHE A 102 -3.59 7.08 -6.06
N ASP A 103 -4.19 8.21 -5.68
CA ASP A 103 -4.42 8.56 -4.28
C ASP A 103 -5.37 7.56 -3.61
N ALA A 104 -6.45 7.15 -4.30
CA ALA A 104 -7.39 6.14 -3.81
C ALA A 104 -6.71 4.77 -3.61
N TYR A 105 -5.85 4.36 -4.55
CA TYR A 105 -5.06 3.13 -4.40
C TYR A 105 -4.14 3.20 -3.18
N ASN A 106 -3.40 4.29 -3.00
CA ASN A 106 -2.50 4.46 -1.86
C ASN A 106 -3.26 4.47 -0.53
N ALA A 107 -4.43 5.13 -0.48
CA ALA A 107 -5.30 5.10 0.70
C ALA A 107 -5.77 3.68 1.02
N GLN A 108 -6.15 2.90 0.01
CA GLN A 108 -6.54 1.49 0.20
C GLN A 108 -5.37 0.64 0.71
N GLN A 109 -4.17 0.81 0.15
CA GLN A 109 -2.97 0.12 0.63
C GLN A 109 -2.64 0.49 2.09
N ALA A 110 -2.80 1.76 2.46
CA ALA A 110 -2.62 2.20 3.85
C ALA A 110 -3.63 1.54 4.80
N VAL A 111 -4.90 1.40 4.39
CA VAL A 111 -5.91 0.68 5.18
C VAL A 111 -5.57 -0.81 5.31
N ILE A 112 -5.14 -1.47 4.23
CA ILE A 112 -4.72 -2.88 4.27
C ILE A 112 -3.53 -3.05 5.22
N ALA A 113 -2.52 -2.18 5.12
CA ALA A 113 -1.37 -2.19 6.01
C ALA A 113 -1.77 -1.95 7.48
N ALA A 114 -2.74 -1.08 7.74
CA ALA A 114 -3.23 -0.80 9.10
C ALA A 114 -4.14 -1.89 9.68
N THR A 115 -4.81 -2.68 8.82
CA THR A 115 -5.74 -3.75 9.25
C THR A 115 -5.09 -5.14 9.29
N GLN A 116 -3.89 -5.30 8.72
CA GLN A 116 -3.14 -6.53 8.91
C GLN A 116 -2.71 -6.63 10.38
N PRO A 117 -3.09 -7.72 11.09
CA PRO A 117 -2.58 -7.94 12.42
C PRO A 117 -1.07 -8.10 12.32
N VAL A 118 -0.33 -7.26 13.04
CA VAL A 118 1.12 -7.45 13.23
C VAL A 118 1.26 -8.74 14.03
N VAL A 119 1.53 -9.86 13.33
CA VAL A 119 1.82 -11.14 13.99
C VAL A 119 3.24 -11.04 14.56
N LEU A 120 3.33 -10.63 15.83
CA LEU A 120 4.61 -10.57 16.53
C LEU A 120 5.12 -12.00 16.75
N PRO A 121 6.42 -12.27 16.51
CA PRO A 121 7.02 -13.55 16.83
C PRO A 121 6.93 -13.81 18.35
N LEU A 122 6.71 -15.08 18.73
CA LEU A 122 6.76 -15.45 20.15
C LEU A 122 8.14 -15.15 20.73
N ILE A 123 8.17 -14.57 21.93
CA ILE A 123 9.43 -14.30 22.62
C ILE A 123 10.19 -15.62 22.84
N PRO A 124 11.48 -15.71 22.50
CA PRO A 124 12.23 -16.95 22.65
C PRO A 124 12.47 -17.23 24.15
N LEU A 125 11.95 -18.36 24.61
CA LEU A 125 12.09 -18.84 25.98
C LEU A 125 13.04 -20.04 26.05
N ARG A 126 13.76 -20.13 27.17
CA ARG A 126 14.53 -21.32 27.56
C ARG A 126 13.59 -22.37 28.18
N ARG A 127 14.12 -23.57 28.42
CA ARG A 127 13.36 -24.66 29.07
C ARG A 127 12.90 -24.34 30.49
N ASP A 128 13.61 -23.45 31.18
CA ASP A 128 13.28 -22.97 32.52
C ASP A 128 12.21 -21.84 32.51
N GLY A 129 11.71 -21.46 31.33
CA GLY A 129 10.71 -20.40 31.16
C GLY A 129 11.27 -18.97 31.22
N HIS A 130 12.58 -18.80 31.39
CA HIS A 130 13.24 -17.50 31.27
C HIS A 130 13.51 -17.13 29.81
N ILE A 131 13.57 -15.84 29.51
CA ILE A 131 13.88 -15.35 28.16
C ILE A 131 15.30 -15.78 27.76
N ALA A 132 15.40 -16.36 26.56
CA ALA A 132 16.66 -16.65 25.91
C ALA A 132 17.21 -15.37 25.26
N VAL A 133 17.81 -14.47 26.07
CA VAL A 133 18.27 -13.14 25.63
C VAL A 133 19.17 -13.20 24.39
N THR A 134 20.09 -14.17 24.31
CA THR A 134 20.96 -14.34 23.14
C THR A 134 20.17 -14.64 21.87
N GLU A 135 19.11 -15.45 21.98
CA GLU A 135 18.25 -15.82 20.86
C GLU A 135 17.32 -14.65 20.48
N MET A 136 16.81 -13.92 21.46
CA MET A 136 16.04 -12.69 21.25
C MET A 136 16.87 -11.65 20.48
N ILE A 137 18.12 -11.41 20.89
CA ILE A 137 19.03 -10.48 20.20
C ILE A 137 19.35 -10.97 18.78
N ARG A 138 19.49 -12.29 18.59
CA ARG A 138 19.71 -12.88 17.26
C ARG A 138 18.53 -12.58 16.34
N GLN A 139 17.30 -12.84 16.79
CA GLN A 139 16.08 -12.58 16.02
C GLN A 139 15.90 -11.09 15.74
N LEU A 140 16.14 -10.22 16.73
CA LEU A 140 16.09 -8.77 16.53
C LEU A 140 17.03 -8.29 15.42
N ARG A 141 18.27 -8.79 15.38
CA ARG A 141 19.27 -8.37 14.40
C ARG A 141 19.08 -9.01 13.03
N GLN A 142 18.75 -10.29 12.98
CA GLN A 142 18.73 -11.09 11.74
C GLN A 142 17.35 -11.04 11.06
N ASP A 143 16.28 -11.15 11.83
CA ASP A 143 14.92 -11.32 11.28
C ASP A 143 14.18 -9.98 11.24
N LEU A 144 14.36 -9.13 12.26
CA LEU A 144 13.68 -7.82 12.38
C LEU A 144 14.55 -6.62 11.99
N GLY A 145 15.85 -6.83 11.74
CA GLY A 145 16.78 -5.76 11.31
C GLY A 145 16.99 -4.63 12.32
N LYS A 146 16.70 -4.86 13.60
CA LYS A 146 16.82 -3.86 14.68
C LYS A 146 18.24 -3.81 15.24
N ALA A 147 18.69 -2.60 15.58
CA ALA A 147 19.96 -2.41 16.28
C ALA A 147 19.79 -2.71 17.78
N VAL A 148 20.74 -3.46 18.35
CA VAL A 148 20.83 -3.73 19.79
C VAL A 148 22.17 -3.15 20.29
N PRO A 149 22.17 -2.22 21.26
CA PRO A 149 21.05 -1.84 22.14
C PRO A 149 20.03 -0.90 21.47
N CYS A 150 18.77 -1.01 21.90
CA CYS A 150 17.72 -0.06 21.54
C CYS A 150 18.03 1.38 21.97
N VAL A 151 17.32 2.35 21.40
CA VAL A 151 17.52 3.77 21.71
C VAL A 151 17.34 4.06 23.21
N PRO A 152 16.25 3.62 23.89
CA PRO A 152 16.06 3.87 25.31
C PRO A 152 17.17 3.28 26.19
N CYS A 153 17.64 2.07 25.87
CA CYS A 153 18.73 1.44 26.64
C CYS A 153 20.09 2.10 26.37
N ARG A 154 20.30 2.62 25.17
CA ARG A 154 21.51 3.39 24.83
C ARG A 154 21.54 4.72 25.57
N ASP A 155 20.43 5.45 25.56
CA ASP A 155 20.33 6.77 26.18
C ASP A 155 20.44 6.69 27.71
N ALA A 156 19.88 5.62 28.30
CA ALA A 156 20.05 5.30 29.72
C ALA A 156 21.47 4.79 30.07
N SER A 157 22.41 4.70 29.13
CA SER A 157 23.74 4.09 29.30
C SER A 157 23.71 2.63 29.77
N MET A 158 22.60 1.91 29.53
CA MET A 158 22.35 0.53 29.92
C MET A 158 22.53 -0.45 28.74
N THR A 159 23.58 -0.24 27.94
CA THR A 159 23.82 -0.99 26.70
C THR A 159 23.99 -2.50 26.94
N LYS A 160 24.61 -2.89 28.07
CA LYS A 160 24.82 -4.29 28.45
C LYS A 160 23.59 -4.97 29.04
N GLY A 161 22.58 -4.20 29.47
CA GLY A 161 21.32 -4.71 30.04
C GLY A 161 20.15 -4.70 29.06
N CYS A 162 20.38 -4.31 27.80
CA CYS A 162 19.34 -4.30 26.78
C CYS A 162 18.83 -5.73 26.51
N CYS A 163 17.52 -5.90 26.35
CA CYS A 163 16.83 -7.20 26.23
C CYS A 163 16.86 -8.09 27.49
N HIS A 164 17.39 -7.62 28.63
CA HIS A 164 17.30 -8.37 29.88
C HIS A 164 15.93 -8.16 30.55
N THR A 165 15.47 -9.16 31.29
CA THR A 165 14.20 -9.12 32.03
C THR A 165 14.12 -8.00 33.05
N THR A 166 15.25 -7.56 33.60
CA THR A 166 15.35 -6.39 34.49
C THR A 166 15.00 -5.07 33.82
N ARG A 167 14.86 -5.07 32.49
CA ARG A 167 14.46 -3.92 31.67
C ARG A 167 13.10 -4.13 31.01
N PHE A 168 12.36 -5.15 31.43
CA PHE A 168 10.97 -5.28 31.03
C PHE A 168 10.20 -3.99 31.42
N GLY A 169 9.37 -3.49 30.51
CA GLY A 169 8.70 -2.18 30.64
C GLY A 169 9.54 -0.95 30.24
N SER A 170 10.86 -1.06 30.10
CA SER A 170 11.74 0.07 29.69
C SER A 170 12.56 -0.18 28.42
N CYS A 171 12.57 -1.41 27.91
CA CYS A 171 13.24 -1.79 26.68
C CYS A 171 12.21 -2.00 25.55
N GLU A 172 12.26 -1.15 24.52
CA GLU A 172 11.36 -1.21 23.35
C GLU A 172 11.40 -2.54 22.59
N HIS A 173 12.48 -3.32 22.73
CA HIS A 173 12.59 -4.60 22.04
C HIS A 173 11.59 -5.65 22.54
N PHE A 174 10.97 -5.47 23.72
CA PHE A 174 9.91 -6.36 24.17
C PHE A 174 8.60 -6.18 23.39
N ASP A 175 8.37 -4.98 22.83
CA ASP A 175 7.18 -4.67 22.03
C ASP A 175 7.22 -5.33 20.64
N GLU A 176 8.40 -5.85 20.25
CA GLU A 176 8.62 -6.55 18.99
C GLU A 176 8.30 -8.05 19.07
N PHE A 177 7.86 -8.55 20.24
CA PHE A 177 7.54 -9.96 20.45
C PHE A 177 6.17 -10.14 21.11
N ASP A 178 5.52 -11.25 20.80
CA ASP A 178 4.40 -11.74 21.58
C ASP A 178 4.92 -12.37 22.88
N ILE A 179 4.63 -11.70 24.00
CA ILE A 179 5.02 -12.09 25.36
C ILE A 179 3.94 -12.92 26.07
N SER A 180 2.88 -13.34 25.38
CA SER A 180 1.77 -14.13 25.95
C SER A 180 2.24 -15.46 26.58
N ALA A 181 3.28 -16.07 26.02
CA ALA A 181 3.85 -17.32 26.52
C ALA A 181 4.81 -17.15 27.72
N TRP A 182 5.20 -15.92 28.07
CA TRP A 182 6.19 -15.69 29.12
C TRP A 182 5.54 -15.59 30.51
N THR A 183 5.68 -16.65 31.29
CA THR A 183 5.03 -16.85 32.61
C THR A 183 5.86 -16.36 33.80
N HIS A 184 7.18 -16.15 33.63
CA HIS A 184 8.10 -15.68 34.68
C HIS A 184 8.41 -14.18 34.52
N ARG A 185 7.36 -13.35 34.53
CA ARG A 185 7.53 -11.90 34.51
C ARG A 185 8.04 -11.42 35.88
N PRO A 186 8.98 -10.45 35.93
CA PRO A 186 9.23 -9.71 37.16
C PRO A 186 7.88 -9.20 37.68
N LYS A 187 7.58 -9.40 38.96
CA LYS A 187 6.43 -8.72 39.55
C LYS A 187 6.71 -7.23 39.44
N ASP A 188 5.76 -6.48 38.92
CA ASP A 188 5.76 -5.04 39.14
C ASP A 188 5.68 -4.88 40.66
N ASP A 189 6.72 -4.31 41.27
CA ASP A 189 6.71 -3.91 42.67
C ASP A 189 5.76 -2.69 42.80
N GLU A 190 4.47 -2.93 42.58
CA GLU A 190 3.40 -2.07 43.07
C GLU A 190 2.92 -2.69 44.39
N ASP A 191 2.89 -1.85 45.43
CA ASP A 191 2.46 -2.11 46.82
C ASP A 191 3.54 -2.53 47.81
N GLU A 192 4.38 -1.58 48.24
CA GLU A 192 4.64 -1.41 49.69
C GLU A 192 4.50 0.08 50.06
N GLU A 193 3.64 0.33 51.05
CA GLU A 193 3.19 1.61 51.64
C GLU A 193 4.28 2.62 52.03
#